data_AF-A0A950D3X1-F1
#
_entry.id   AF-A0A950D3X1-F1
#
_cell.length_a   1.000
_cell.length_b   1.000
_cell.length_c   1.000
_cell.angle_alpha   90.00
_cell.angle_beta   90.00
_cell.angle_gamma   90.00
#
_symmetry.space_group_name_H-M   'P 1'
#
loop_
_entity.id
_entity.type
_entity.pdbx_description
1 polymer ?
#
loop_
_entity_poly.entity_id
_entity_poly.type
_entity_poly.pdbx_seq_one_letter_code
_entity_poly.pdbx_strand_id
1 'polypeptide(L)'
;MKILALNPGSGTLRYKLLAMPRAAGTADDEAVLKDGNIDHVHGGATIEAAERAVAECLPLGVDVIGYRVVHGGSRFDGPVRITPEVLEAIHALGDLAPLHNPIDLAIIEAAARRAPGVPGVAVFDTAFHRTLPEVAWRYALPAEVGGDGELRRYG
;
A
#
# COMPACT_ATOMS: atom_id res chain seq x y z
N MET A 1 9.74 2.31 -17.14
CA MET A 1 8.68 1.42 -16.62
C MET A 1 7.51 2.30 -16.22
N LYS A 2 6.26 1.87 -16.44
CA LYS A 2 5.06 2.59 -16.05
C LYS A 2 4.46 2.00 -14.77
N ILE A 3 4.48 2.77 -13.69
CA ILE A 3 4.01 2.34 -12.37
C ILE A 3 2.73 3.09 -12.02
N LEU A 4 1.65 2.36 -11.77
CA LEU A 4 0.42 2.93 -11.22
C LEU A 4 0.48 2.86 -9.69
N ALA A 5 0.58 4.00 -9.02
CA ALA A 5 0.50 4.09 -7.57
C ALA A 5 -0.94 4.39 -7.13
N LEU A 6 -1.49 3.58 -6.22
CA LEU A 6 -2.80 3.76 -5.59
C LEU A 6 -2.61 4.11 -4.11
N ASN A 7 -3.27 5.19 -3.67
CA ASN A 7 -3.20 5.70 -2.30
C ASN A 7 -4.61 5.99 -1.76
N PRO A 8 -5.22 5.02 -1.05
CA PRO A 8 -6.46 5.26 -0.33
C PRO A 8 -6.24 6.14 0.92
N GLY A 9 -7.16 7.06 1.13
CA GLY A 9 -7.34 7.82 2.35
C GLY A 9 -8.72 7.58 2.95
N SER A 10 -9.04 8.27 4.05
CA SER A 10 -10.30 8.11 4.79
C SER A 10 -11.56 8.48 3.99
N GLY A 11 -11.42 9.26 2.92
CA GLY A 11 -12.53 9.68 2.05
C GLY A 11 -12.14 9.92 0.61
N THR A 12 -10.93 9.54 0.23
CA THR A 12 -10.34 9.84 -1.07
C THR A 12 -9.56 8.65 -1.59
N LEU A 13 -9.52 8.47 -2.90
CA LEU A 13 -8.54 7.62 -3.55
C LEU A 13 -7.73 8.50 -4.50
N ARG A 14 -6.44 8.65 -4.19
CA ARG A 14 -5.47 9.30 -5.08
C ARG A 14 -4.74 8.24 -5.89
N TYR A 15 -4.50 8.53 -7.15
CA TYR A 15 -3.68 7.68 -7.99
C TYR A 15 -2.77 8.48 -8.92
N LYS A 16 -1.61 7.89 -9.26
CA LYS A 16 -0.69 8.44 -10.26
C LYS A 16 -0.12 7.31 -11.12
N LEU A 17 -0.14 7.48 -12.43
CA LEU A 17 0.64 6.69 -13.37
C LEU A 17 1.95 7.43 -13.65
N LEU A 18 3.05 6.81 -13.28
CA LEU A 18 4.40 7.38 -13.36
C LEU A 18 5.20 6.64 -14.43
N ALA A 19 5.89 7.38 -15.30
CA ALA A 19 7.01 6.86 -16.06
C ALA A 19 8.27 6.96 -15.19
N MET A 20 8.88 5.82 -14.92
CA MET A 20 10.09 5.69 -14.12
C MET A 20 11.26 5.18 -14.97
N PRO A 21 12.50 5.66 -14.74
CA PRO A 21 13.68 5.11 -15.36
C PRO A 21 13.82 3.61 -15.04
N ARG A 22 14.34 2.82 -15.99
CA ARG A 22 14.57 1.37 -15.75
C ARG A 22 15.74 1.10 -14.80
N ALA A 23 16.64 2.05 -14.61
CA ALA A 23 17.75 1.96 -13.67
C ALA A 23 17.86 3.28 -12.88
N ALA A 24 18.12 3.17 -11.58
CA ALA A 24 18.35 4.35 -10.74
C ALA A 24 19.57 5.14 -11.27
N GLY A 25 19.41 6.46 -11.40
CA GLY A 25 20.48 7.37 -11.85
C GLY A 25 20.66 7.48 -13.37
N THR A 26 19.78 6.90 -14.19
CA THR A 26 19.73 7.19 -15.64
C THR A 26 18.91 8.44 -15.91
N ALA A 27 19.35 9.26 -16.88
CA ALA A 27 18.72 10.53 -17.27
C ALA A 27 17.35 10.40 -17.97
N ASP A 28 16.67 9.25 -17.88
CA ASP A 28 15.28 9.16 -18.30
C ASP A 28 14.43 9.93 -17.27
N ASP A 29 13.76 10.98 -17.72
CA ASP A 29 12.98 11.85 -16.83
C ASP A 29 11.83 11.08 -16.20
N GLU A 30 11.79 11.07 -14.86
CA GLU A 30 10.59 10.70 -14.12
C GLU A 30 9.45 11.65 -14.53
N ALA A 31 8.34 11.08 -14.99
CA ALA A 31 7.21 11.87 -15.47
C ALA A 31 5.87 11.33 -14.95
N VAL A 32 4.99 12.24 -14.56
CA VAL A 32 3.58 11.91 -14.29
C VAL A 32 2.86 11.81 -15.64
N LEU A 33 2.45 10.61 -16.02
CA LEU A 33 1.69 10.36 -17.25
C LEU A 33 0.20 10.62 -17.07
N LYS A 34 -0.31 10.35 -15.86
CA LYS A 34 -1.68 10.65 -15.46
C LYS A 34 -1.76 10.70 -13.93
N ASP A 35 -2.62 11.56 -13.40
CA ASP A 35 -3.03 11.51 -12.01
C ASP A 35 -4.52 11.78 -11.85
N GLY A 36 -5.02 11.47 -10.67
CA GLY A 36 -6.40 11.73 -10.31
C GLY A 36 -6.63 11.63 -8.81
N ASN A 37 -7.72 12.26 -8.40
CA ASN A 37 -8.26 12.18 -7.06
C ASN A 37 -9.75 11.89 -7.16
N ILE A 38 -10.22 10.85 -6.48
CA ILE A 38 -11.63 10.48 -6.41
C ILE A 38 -12.07 10.73 -4.98
N ASP A 39 -12.87 11.78 -4.78
CA ASP A 39 -13.37 12.19 -3.47
C ASP A 39 -14.66 11.43 -3.07
N HIS A 40 -15.04 11.56 -1.79
CA HIS A 40 -16.24 10.97 -1.20
C HIS A 40 -16.32 9.44 -1.31
N VAL A 41 -15.18 8.77 -1.22
CA VAL A 41 -15.09 7.31 -1.27
C VAL A 41 -14.99 6.74 0.15
N HIS A 42 -15.99 5.95 0.54
CA HIS A 42 -16.04 5.27 1.82
C HIS A 42 -16.47 3.82 1.62
N GLY A 43 -15.87 2.90 2.38
CA GLY A 43 -16.18 1.47 2.30
C GLY A 43 -16.11 0.96 0.86
N GLY A 44 -17.20 0.34 0.38
CA GLY A 44 -17.30 -0.22 -0.97
C GLY A 44 -17.05 0.77 -2.11
N ALA A 45 -17.39 2.06 -1.95
CA ALA A 45 -17.12 3.08 -2.98
C ALA A 45 -15.62 3.29 -3.24
N THR A 46 -14.76 2.96 -2.26
CA THR A 46 -13.31 3.01 -2.42
C THR A 46 -12.81 1.93 -3.38
N ILE A 47 -13.49 0.78 -3.40
CA ILE A 47 -13.17 -0.35 -4.28
C ILE A 47 -13.50 0.03 -5.73
N GLU A 48 -14.70 0.57 -5.97
CA GLU A 48 -15.12 1.07 -7.29
C GLU A 48 -14.19 2.16 -7.82
N ALA A 49 -13.74 3.07 -6.93
CA ALA A 49 -12.77 4.09 -7.27
C ALA A 49 -11.43 3.49 -7.73
N ALA A 50 -10.97 2.41 -7.09
CA ALA A 50 -9.74 1.72 -7.48
C ALA A 50 -9.88 1.04 -8.84
N GLU A 51 -11.01 0.34 -9.07
CA GLU A 51 -11.30 -0.27 -10.36
C GLU A 51 -11.37 0.78 -11.48
N ARG A 52 -11.96 1.94 -11.20
CA ARG A 52 -12.00 3.09 -12.12
C ARG A 52 -10.59 3.62 -12.41
N ALA A 53 -9.79 3.88 -11.38
CA ALA A 53 -8.42 4.37 -11.53
C ALA A 53 -7.56 3.42 -12.40
N VAL A 54 -7.68 2.12 -12.16
CA VAL A 54 -7.01 1.08 -12.96
C VAL A 54 -7.53 1.08 -14.40
N ALA A 55 -8.86 1.13 -14.60
CA ALA A 55 -9.46 1.17 -15.94
C ALA A 55 -9.02 2.39 -16.76
N GLU A 56 -8.87 3.54 -16.13
CA GLU A 56 -8.41 4.77 -16.79
C GLU A 56 -6.92 4.73 -17.17
N CYS A 57 -6.10 3.98 -16.43
CA CYS A 57 -4.64 3.92 -16.65
C CYS A 57 -4.20 2.74 -17.52
N LEU A 58 -4.93 1.62 -17.51
CA LEU A 58 -4.58 0.42 -18.29
C LEU A 58 -4.34 0.68 -19.78
N PRO A 59 -5.17 1.47 -20.50
CA PRO A 59 -4.93 1.77 -21.92
C PRO A 59 -3.64 2.57 -22.19
N LEU A 60 -3.11 3.27 -21.17
CA LEU A 60 -1.86 4.01 -21.25
C LEU A 60 -0.63 3.10 -21.05
N GLY A 61 -0.84 1.83 -20.70
CA GLY A 61 0.20 0.87 -20.34
C GLY A 61 0.56 0.97 -18.86
N VAL A 62 0.46 -0.16 -18.15
CA VAL A 62 0.82 -0.29 -16.74
C VAL A 62 1.67 -1.55 -16.60
N ASP A 63 2.92 -1.37 -16.16
CA ASP A 63 3.86 -2.48 -15.96
C ASP A 63 3.77 -3.06 -14.54
N VAL A 64 3.45 -2.21 -13.55
CA VAL A 64 3.36 -2.56 -12.11
C VAL A 64 2.30 -1.69 -11.44
N ILE A 65 1.58 -2.24 -10.46
CA ILE A 65 0.72 -1.47 -9.55
C ILE A 65 1.35 -1.45 -8.15
N GLY A 66 1.59 -0.25 -7.63
CA GLY A 66 2.01 -0.03 -6.25
C GLY A 66 0.82 0.34 -5.38
N TYR A 67 0.67 -0.35 -4.25
CA TYR A 67 -0.38 -0.10 -3.27
C TYR A 67 0.24 0.45 -2.00
N ARG A 68 -0.16 1.66 -1.59
CA ARG A 68 0.10 2.11 -0.23
C ARG A 68 -0.74 1.27 0.72
N VAL A 69 -0.10 0.68 1.71
CA VAL A 69 -0.74 -0.06 2.80
C VAL A 69 -0.35 0.59 4.11
N VAL A 70 -1.31 0.88 4.98
CA VAL A 70 -1.01 1.65 6.20
C VAL A 70 -0.11 0.86 7.16
N HIS A 71 -0.48 -0.37 7.50
CA HIS A 71 0.23 -1.11 8.54
C HIS A 71 0.85 -2.42 8.03
N GLY A 72 2.19 -2.52 8.11
CA GLY A 72 2.97 -3.72 7.78
C GLY A 72 3.36 -4.58 8.99
N GLY A 73 3.01 -4.13 10.20
CA GLY A 73 3.35 -4.83 11.44
C GLY A 73 4.85 -4.99 11.63
N SER A 74 5.25 -6.02 12.37
CA SER A 74 6.66 -6.38 12.56
C SER A 74 7.23 -7.17 11.38
N ARG A 75 6.35 -7.72 10.52
CA ARG A 75 6.67 -8.63 9.41
C ARG A 75 7.26 -7.94 8.19
N PHE A 76 6.80 -6.75 7.85
CA PHE A 76 7.21 -6.06 6.62
C PHE A 76 8.11 -4.86 6.91
N ASP A 77 9.33 -4.89 6.37
CA ASP A 77 10.37 -3.86 6.53
C ASP A 77 10.73 -3.15 5.21
N GLY A 78 9.99 -3.43 4.14
CA GLY A 78 10.12 -2.78 2.85
C GLY A 78 8.99 -3.14 1.89
N PRO A 79 9.07 -2.66 0.63
CA PRO A 79 8.14 -3.04 -0.42
C PRO A 79 8.18 -4.54 -0.71
N VAL A 80 7.02 -5.18 -0.85
CA VAL A 80 6.93 -6.61 -1.16
C VAL A 80 6.01 -6.86 -2.34
N ARG A 81 6.36 -7.83 -3.18
CA ARG A 81 5.48 -8.29 -4.26
C ARG A 81 4.24 -8.94 -3.66
N ILE A 82 3.07 -8.63 -4.20
CA ILE A 82 1.81 -9.26 -3.81
C ILE A 82 1.83 -10.74 -4.21
N THR A 83 1.62 -11.60 -3.22
CA THR A 83 1.37 -13.05 -3.34
C THR A 83 0.20 -13.42 -2.41
N PRO A 84 -0.40 -14.62 -2.53
CA PRO A 84 -1.43 -15.05 -1.58
C PRO A 84 -0.99 -14.95 -0.12
N GLU A 85 0.25 -15.31 0.19
CA GLU A 85 0.81 -15.26 1.55
C GLU A 85 0.98 -13.82 2.07
N VAL A 86 1.17 -12.85 1.17
CA VAL A 86 1.20 -11.42 1.51
C VAL A 86 -0.21 -10.89 1.76
N LEU A 87 -1.21 -11.33 0.98
CA LEU A 87 -2.61 -10.93 1.18
C LEU A 87 -3.11 -11.41 2.55
N GLU A 88 -2.87 -12.68 2.90
CA GLU A 88 -3.21 -13.23 4.22
C GLU A 88 -2.50 -12.48 5.36
N ALA A 89 -1.25 -12.09 5.15
CA ALA A 89 -0.52 -11.29 6.13
C ALA A 89 -1.13 -9.90 6.33
N ILE A 90 -1.51 -9.21 5.25
CA ILE A 90 -2.17 -7.90 5.31
C ILE A 90 -3.52 -8.02 6.02
N HIS A 91 -4.26 -9.10 5.74
CA HIS A 91 -5.52 -9.41 6.41
C HIS A 91 -5.35 -9.58 7.92
N ALA A 92 -4.37 -10.39 8.35
CA ALA A 92 -4.07 -10.63 9.77
C ALA A 92 -3.62 -9.35 10.51
N LEU A 93 -3.07 -8.37 9.80
CA LEU A 93 -2.70 -7.07 10.36
C LEU A 93 -3.89 -6.11 10.52
N GLY A 94 -5.11 -6.55 10.18
CA GLY A 94 -6.34 -5.79 10.36
C GLY A 94 -6.53 -5.26 11.77
N ASP A 95 -6.18 -6.03 12.80
CA ASP A 95 -6.33 -5.60 14.20
C ASP A 95 -5.44 -4.41 14.58
N LEU A 96 -4.29 -4.24 13.91
CA LEU A 96 -3.39 -3.10 14.12
C LEU A 96 -3.85 -1.83 13.40
N ALA A 97 -4.61 -1.98 12.31
CA ALA A 97 -5.14 -0.86 11.55
C ALA A 97 -6.55 -1.16 10.99
N PRO A 98 -7.57 -1.27 11.87
CA PRO A 98 -8.88 -1.82 11.51
C PRO A 98 -9.65 -0.97 10.51
N LEU A 99 -9.35 0.34 10.46
CA LEU A 99 -9.98 1.26 9.52
C LEU A 99 -9.24 1.38 8.18
N HIS A 100 -8.08 0.73 8.01
CA HIS A 100 -7.22 0.92 6.84
C HIS A 100 -6.91 -0.40 6.15
N ASN A 101 -6.25 -1.34 6.83
CA ASN A 101 -5.77 -2.59 6.22
C ASN A 101 -6.87 -3.42 5.51
N PRO A 102 -8.10 -3.55 6.05
CA PRO A 102 -9.17 -4.24 5.33
C PRO A 102 -9.55 -3.56 4.01
N ILE A 103 -9.52 -2.22 3.96
CA ILE A 103 -9.80 -1.44 2.75
C ILE A 103 -8.64 -1.56 1.77
N ASP A 104 -7.39 -1.48 2.26
CA ASP A 104 -6.18 -1.65 1.46
C ASP A 104 -6.18 -3.02 0.76
N LEU A 105 -6.53 -4.09 1.50
CA LEU A 105 -6.66 -5.44 0.96
C LEU A 105 -7.72 -5.53 -0.14
N ALA A 106 -8.92 -4.99 0.10
CA ALA A 106 -10.00 -5.00 -0.89
C ALA A 106 -9.63 -4.24 -2.18
N ILE A 107 -8.87 -3.14 -2.06
CA ILE A 107 -8.34 -2.39 -3.20
C ILE A 107 -7.33 -3.22 -3.99
N ILE A 108 -6.40 -3.89 -3.31
CA ILE A 108 -5.40 -4.76 -3.96
C ILE A 108 -6.11 -5.83 -4.80
N GLU A 109 -7.09 -6.52 -4.20
CA GLU A 109 -7.85 -7.57 -4.88
C GLU A 109 -8.65 -7.03 -6.07
N ALA A 110 -9.31 -5.88 -5.93
CA ALA A 110 -10.10 -5.28 -7.00
C ALA A 110 -9.23 -4.82 -8.17
N ALA A 111 -8.10 -4.17 -7.88
CA ALA A 111 -7.13 -3.80 -8.89
C ALA A 111 -6.56 -5.04 -9.61
N ALA A 112 -6.23 -6.11 -8.88
CA ALA A 112 -5.72 -7.35 -9.45
C ALA A 112 -6.75 -8.04 -10.36
N ARG A 113 -8.04 -8.04 -9.99
CA ARG A 113 -9.13 -8.51 -10.86
C ARG A 113 -9.26 -7.67 -12.13
N ARG A 114 -9.09 -6.35 -12.02
CA ARG A 114 -9.26 -5.42 -13.15
C ARG A 114 -8.08 -5.44 -14.13
N ALA A 115 -6.88 -5.73 -13.64
CA ALA A 115 -5.61 -5.78 -14.38
C ALA A 115 -4.94 -7.17 -14.30
N PRO A 116 -5.59 -8.24 -14.78
CA PRO A 116 -5.03 -9.58 -14.68
C PRO A 116 -3.70 -9.66 -15.45
N GLY A 117 -2.63 -10.06 -14.76
CA GLY A 117 -1.28 -10.16 -15.34
C GLY A 117 -0.34 -9.00 -15.02
N VAL A 118 -0.84 -7.88 -14.47
CA VAL A 118 0.02 -6.80 -13.98
C VAL A 118 0.45 -7.13 -12.54
N PRO A 119 1.76 -7.23 -12.25
CA PRO A 119 2.24 -7.52 -10.90
C PRO A 119 1.93 -6.37 -9.94
N GLY A 120 1.54 -6.75 -8.72
CA GLY A 120 1.29 -5.84 -7.60
C GLY A 120 2.46 -5.76 -6.62
N VAL A 121 2.66 -4.60 -5.99
CA VAL A 121 3.63 -4.38 -4.90
C VAL A 121 2.95 -3.62 -3.76
N ALA A 122 2.97 -4.17 -2.55
CA ALA A 122 2.57 -3.44 -1.34
C ALA A 122 3.74 -2.61 -0.80
N VAL A 123 3.47 -1.36 -0.43
CA VAL A 123 4.42 -0.44 0.19
C VAL A 123 3.82 0.03 1.51
N PHE A 124 4.47 -0.30 2.62
CA PHE A 124 3.92 -0.09 3.96
C PHE A 124 4.42 1.21 4.58
N ASP A 125 3.51 2.03 5.13
CA ASP A 125 3.90 3.27 5.82
C ASP A 125 4.79 2.99 7.05
N THR A 126 4.61 1.82 7.70
CA THR A 126 5.39 1.42 8.88
C THR A 126 6.79 0.88 8.57
N ALA A 127 7.10 0.55 7.31
CA ALA A 127 8.33 -0.14 6.94
C ALA A 127 9.60 0.65 7.33
N PHE A 128 9.59 1.96 7.06
CA PHE A 128 10.74 2.83 7.35
C PHE A 128 11.12 2.84 8.83
N HIS A 129 10.14 2.70 9.73
CA HIS A 129 10.33 2.77 11.18
C HIS A 129 10.78 1.45 11.81
N ARG A 130 10.93 0.37 11.02
CA ARG A 130 11.30 -0.96 11.56
C ARG A 130 12.67 -0.98 12.25
N THR A 131 13.55 -0.06 11.89
CA THR A 131 14.90 0.08 12.44
C THR A 131 14.98 0.93 13.71
N LEU A 132 13.85 1.44 14.23
CA LEU A 132 13.84 2.13 15.51
C LEU A 132 14.46 1.25 16.62
N PRO A 133 15.34 1.81 17.48
CA PRO A 133 15.87 1.08 18.62
C PRO A 133 14.79 0.83 19.67
N GLU A 134 14.97 -0.16 20.54
CA GLU A 134 14.00 -0.53 21.59
C GLU A 134 13.52 0.64 22.42
N VAL A 135 14.45 1.50 22.86
CA VAL A 135 14.15 2.71 23.63
C VAL A 135 13.16 3.65 22.92
N ALA A 136 13.05 3.58 21.60
CA ALA A 136 12.19 4.45 20.80
C ALA A 136 10.87 3.80 20.39
N TRP A 137 10.79 2.46 20.30
CA TRP A 137 9.55 1.79 19.92
C TRP A 137 8.76 1.20 21.09
N ARG A 138 9.43 0.86 22.20
CA ARG A 138 8.80 0.23 23.36
C ARG A 138 8.15 1.27 24.25
N TYR A 139 6.87 1.09 24.56
CA TYR A 139 6.18 1.92 25.52
C TYR A 139 6.58 1.58 26.96
N ALA A 140 6.50 2.57 27.85
CA ALA A 140 6.67 2.39 29.30
C ALA A 140 5.41 1.78 29.95
N LEU A 141 4.91 0.69 29.38
CA LEU A 141 3.78 -0.10 29.88
C LEU A 141 4.30 -1.39 30.53
N PRO A 142 3.51 -2.03 31.41
CA PRO A 142 3.85 -3.35 31.92
C PRO A 142 4.11 -4.34 30.78
N ALA A 143 5.13 -5.19 30.92
CA ALA A 143 5.54 -6.13 29.86
C ALA A 143 4.39 -7.05 29.41
N GLU A 144 3.52 -7.42 30.34
CA GLU A 144 2.32 -8.24 30.09
C GLU A 144 1.33 -7.59 29.10
N VAL A 145 1.27 -6.26 29.07
CA VAL A 145 0.40 -5.49 28.15
C VAL A 145 1.05 -5.34 26.78
N GLY A 146 2.39 -5.31 26.72
CA GLY A 146 3.16 -5.18 25.49
C GLY A 146 3.07 -6.40 24.56
N GLY A 147 2.67 -7.56 25.09
CA GLY A 147 2.89 -8.85 24.46
C GLY A 147 4.38 -9.10 24.15
N ASP A 148 4.67 -9.97 23.19
CA ASP A 148 6.02 -10.20 22.64
C ASP A 148 6.51 -9.04 21.74
N GLY A 149 6.13 -7.79 22.07
CA GLY A 149 6.45 -6.60 21.31
C GLY A 149 5.45 -6.28 20.18
N GLU A 150 4.26 -6.86 20.21
CA GLU A 150 3.19 -6.53 19.26
C GLU A 150 2.60 -5.14 19.50
N LEU A 151 2.45 -4.73 20.78
CA LEU A 151 2.07 -3.37 21.13
C LEU A 151 3.32 -2.50 21.22
N ARG A 152 3.56 -1.73 20.15
CA ARG A 152 4.73 -0.87 20.00
C ARG A 152 4.43 0.32 19.11
N ARG A 153 5.35 1.28 19.08
CA ARG A 153 5.38 2.30 18.03
C ARG A 153 5.83 1.67 16.71
N TYR A 154 4.98 1.78 15.70
CA TYR A 154 5.26 1.36 14.31
C TYR A 154 5.52 2.55 13.37
N GLY A 155 5.22 3.77 13.82
CA GLY A 155 5.39 5.06 13.15
C GLY A 155 4.88 6.15 14.06
#